data_AF-C6Y3M3-F1
#
_entry.id   AF-C6Y3M3-F1
#
_cell.length_a   1.000
_cell.length_b   1.000
_cell.length_c   1.000
_cell.angle_alpha   90.00
_cell.angle_beta   90.00
_cell.angle_gamma   90.00
#
_symmetry.space_group_name_H-M   'P 1'
#
loop_
_entity.id
_entity.type
_entity.pdbx_description
1 polymer ?
#
loop_
_entity_poly.entity_id
_entity_poly.type
_entity_poly.pdbx_seq_one_letter_code
_entity_poly.pdbx_strand_id
1 'polypeptide(L)' 'MTESNAIYKCRMTCVRRCGDNCKKSHRRINIYSGYVNKNFDTLGKEFVFYGGLNDADNKIVTQEYVPGEKYDAVLVLRK' A
#
# COMPACT_ATOMS: atom_id res chain seq x y z
N MET A 1 -11.53 -13.80 -18.29
CA MET A 1 -10.71 -12.88 -17.45
C MET A 1 -9.32 -13.48 -17.38
N THR A 2 -8.34 -12.86 -18.04
CA THR A 2 -6.95 -13.34 -18.05
C THR A 2 -6.26 -12.88 -16.77
N GLU A 3 -5.93 -13.85 -15.91
CA GLU A 3 -5.18 -13.60 -14.68
C GLU A 3 -3.76 -13.12 -15.05
N SER A 4 -3.28 -12.05 -14.42
CA SER A 4 -1.93 -11.54 -14.70
C SER A 4 -0.89 -12.58 -14.27
N ASN A 5 0.18 -12.73 -15.05
CA ASN A 5 1.23 -13.74 -14.83
C ASN A 5 1.83 -13.66 -13.40
N ALA A 6 1.89 -12.45 -12.83
CA ALA A 6 2.34 -12.23 -11.46
C ALA A 6 1.40 -12.84 -10.40
N ILE A 7 0.08 -12.70 -10.56
CA ILE A 7 -0.91 -13.26 -9.63
C ILE A 7 -0.90 -14.78 -9.71
N TYR A 8 -0.84 -15.34 -10.92
CA TYR A 8 -0.74 -16.79 -11.13
C TYR A 8 0.49 -17.38 -10.42
N LYS A 9 1.69 -16.81 -10.64
CA LYS A 9 2.93 -17.25 -9.96
C LYS A 9 2.85 -17.12 -8.43
N CYS A 10 2.23 -16.05 -7.93
CA CYS A 10 2.00 -15.86 -6.51
C CYS A 10 1.11 -16.97 -5.92
N ARG A 11 0.00 -17.31 -6.59
CA ARG A 11 -0.92 -18.38 -6.16
C ARG A 11 -0.22 -19.74 -6.14
N MET A 12 0.52 -20.07 -7.20
CA MET A 12 1.24 -21.35 -7.31
C MET A 12 2.29 -21.58 -6.22
N THR A 13 2.88 -20.50 -5.69
CA THR A 13 3.92 -20.58 -4.65
C THR A 13 3.40 -20.20 -3.25
N CYS A 14 2.09 -19.98 -3.11
CA CYS A 14 1.51 -19.53 -1.86
C CYS A 14 1.35 -20.69 -0.86
N VAL A 15 2.26 -20.76 0.11
CA VAL A 15 2.20 -21.74 1.24
C VAL A 15 0.87 -21.67 2.01
N ARG A 16 0.21 -20.50 2.02
CA ARG A 16 -1.06 -20.28 2.73
C ARG A 16 -2.30 -20.71 1.94
N ARG A 17 -2.14 -21.12 0.68
CA ARG A 17 -3.22 -21.57 -0.22
C ARG A 17 -4.42 -20.61 -0.22
N CYS A 18 -4.13 -19.31 -0.30
CA CYS A 18 -5.16 -18.29 -0.38
C CYS A 18 -5.99 -18.50 -1.65
N GLY A 19 -7.33 -18.44 -1.55
CA GLY A 19 -8.24 -18.42 -2.70
C GLY A 19 -8.29 -17.03 -3.34
N ASP A 20 -9.48 -16.43 -3.38
CA ASP A 20 -9.68 -15.13 -4.01
C ASP A 20 -9.10 -13.97 -3.19
N ASN A 21 -9.11 -14.09 -1.86
CA ASN A 21 -8.55 -13.08 -0.96
C ASN A 21 -7.17 -13.53 -0.43
N CYS A 22 -6.12 -12.77 -0.76
CA CYS A 22 -4.77 -13.06 -0.29
C CYS A 22 -4.53 -12.51 1.13
N LYS A 23 -4.26 -13.38 2.11
CA LYS A 23 -3.89 -12.94 3.48
C LYS A 23 -2.57 -12.13 3.57
N LYS A 24 -1.82 -12.01 2.49
CA LYS A 24 -0.62 -11.16 2.39
C LYS A 24 -0.89 -9.88 1.58
N SER A 25 -2.09 -9.71 1.00
CA SER A 25 -2.45 -8.45 0.36
C SER A 25 -2.30 -7.33 1.38
N HIS A 26 -1.88 -6.16 0.89
CA HIS A 26 -1.66 -4.97 1.70
C HIS A 26 -0.68 -5.10 2.89
N ARG A 27 0.04 -6.24 3.05
CA ARG A 27 1.00 -6.40 4.16
C ARG A 27 2.10 -5.35 4.12
N ARG A 28 2.64 -5.06 2.93
CA ARG A 28 3.71 -4.07 2.75
C ARG A 28 3.21 -2.67 3.08
N ILE A 29 2.06 -2.28 2.51
CA ILE A 29 1.53 -0.94 2.74
C ILE A 29 1.20 -0.72 4.22
N ASN A 30 0.66 -1.73 4.92
CA ASN A 30 0.42 -1.67 6.36
C ASN A 30 1.71 -1.49 7.19
N ILE A 31 2.81 -2.11 6.77
CA ILE A 31 4.12 -1.92 7.42
C ILE A 31 4.62 -0.49 7.18
N TYR A 32 4.53 -0.01 5.94
CA TYR A 32 5.02 1.32 5.58
C TYR A 32 4.21 2.43 6.24
N SER A 33 2.88 2.37 6.14
CA SER A 33 1.98 3.30 6.84
C SER A 33 2.17 3.22 8.35
N GLY A 34 2.33 2.02 8.91
CA GLY A 34 2.62 1.84 10.34
C GLY A 34 3.91 2.51 10.78
N TYR A 35 4.97 2.47 9.96
CA TYR A 35 6.22 3.18 10.24
C TYR A 35 6.06 4.69 10.11
N VAL A 36 5.44 5.18 9.03
CA VAL A 36 5.18 6.61 8.82
C VAL A 36 4.33 7.18 9.95
N ASN A 37 3.22 6.54 10.29
CA ASN A 37 2.33 6.95 11.38
C ASN A 37 3.06 7.14 12.70
N LYS A 38 3.94 6.19 13.07
CA LYS A 38 4.69 6.24 14.34
C LYS A 38 5.73 7.36 14.38
N ASN A 39 6.19 7.84 13.23
CA ASN A 39 7.31 8.77 13.14
C ASN A 39 6.91 10.07 12.39
N PHE A 40 5.61 10.32 12.21
CA PHE A 40 5.12 11.34 11.28
C PHE A 40 5.65 12.73 11.60
N ASP A 41 5.61 13.15 12.87
CA ASP A 41 6.10 14.46 13.30
C ASP A 41 7.61 14.65 13.09
N THR A 42 8.37 13.57 13.17
CA THR A 42 9.83 13.61 12.97
C THR A 42 10.16 13.60 11.49
N LEU A 43 9.59 12.65 10.75
CA LEU A 43 9.84 12.52 9.31
C LEU A 43 9.27 13.69 8.52
N GLY A 44 8.14 14.25 8.95
CA GLY A 44 7.47 15.40 8.35
C GLY A 44 8.30 16.67 8.36
N LYS A 45 9.42 16.72 9.09
CA LYS A 45 10.40 17.81 9.00
C LYS A 45 11.13 17.79 7.67
N GLU A 46 11.51 16.61 7.17
CA GLU A 46 12.32 16.42 5.96
C GLU A 46 11.51 15.94 4.75
N PHE A 47 10.38 15.27 4.98
CA PHE A 47 9.60 14.62 3.93
C PHE A 47 8.15 15.14 3.89
N VAL A 48 7.54 15.03 2.72
CA VAL A 48 6.11 15.19 2.50
C VAL A 48 5.54 13.84 2.10
N PHE A 49 4.41 13.48 2.70
CA PHE A 49 3.75 12.20 2.51
C PHE A 49 2.41 12.40 1.81
N TYR A 50 2.13 11.56 0.83
CA TYR A 50 0.82 11.45 0.20
C TYR A 50 0.31 10.02 0.30
N GLY A 51 -0.97 9.89 0.65
CA GLY A 51 -1.67 8.63 0.63
C GLY A 51 -2.32 8.39 -0.73
N GLY A 52 -2.15 7.18 -1.27
CA GLY A 52 -2.77 6.77 -2.52
C GLY A 52 -3.93 5.81 -2.28
N LEU A 53 -5.05 6.07 -2.93
CA LEU A 53 -6.22 5.19 -2.98
C LEU A 53 -6.48 4.77 -4.42
N ASN A 54 -6.85 3.50 -4.61
CA ASN A 54 -7.31 3.07 -5.93
C ASN A 54 -8.72 3.63 -6.18
N ASP A 55 -8.92 4.32 -7.28
CA ASP A 55 -10.26 4.66 -7.77
C ASP A 55 -10.91 3.46 -8.47
N ALA A 56 -12.15 3.66 -8.94
CA ALA A 56 -12.90 2.63 -9.64
C ALA A 56 -12.24 2.13 -10.94
N ASP A 57 -11.31 2.91 -11.52
CA ASP A 57 -10.55 2.59 -12.72
C ASP A 57 -9.18 1.95 -12.39
N ASN A 58 -8.90 1.62 -11.12
CA ASN A 58 -7.57 1.21 -10.63
C ASN A 58 -6.47 2.27 -10.85
N LYS A 59 -6.82 3.55 -10.95
CA LYS A 59 -5.84 4.64 -10.93
C LYS A 59 -5.58 5.02 -9.47
N ILE A 60 -4.32 5.31 -9.17
CA ILE A 60 -3.94 5.81 -7.85
C ILE A 60 -4.25 7.30 -7.81
N VAL A 61 -5.26 7.68 -7.04
CA VAL A 61 -5.51 9.08 -6.69
C VAL A 61 -4.72 9.36 -5.41
N THR A 62 -3.89 10.40 -5.46
CA THR A 62 -3.10 10.82 -4.29
C THR A 62 -3.79 11.94 -3.54
N GLN A 63 -3.76 11.87 -2.22
CA GLN A 63 -4.25 12.90 -1.30
C GLN A 63 -3.22 13.13 -0.20
N GLU A 64 -3.38 14.23 0.54
CA GLU A 64 -2.54 14.49 1.71
C GLU A 64 -2.61 13.30 2.69
N TYR A 65 -1.44 12.90 3.19
CA TYR A 65 -1.35 11.78 4.11
C TYR A 65 -1.79 12.19 5.51
N VAL A 66 -2.82 11.51 6.03
CA VAL A 66 -3.34 11.67 7.38
C VAL A 66 -2.94 10.45 8.20
N PRO A 67 -2.16 10.60 9.28
CA PRO A 67 -1.76 9.47 10.11
C PRO A 67 -2.96 8.70 10.66
N GLY A 68 -2.90 7.37 10.54
CA GLY A 68 -3.97 6.47 11.00
C GLY A 68 -5.02 6.11 9.94
N GLU A 69 -5.09 6.86 8.84
CA GLU A 69 -5.95 6.53 7.71
C GLU A 69 -5.42 5.34 6.91
N LYS A 70 -6.33 4.67 6.18
CA LYS A 70 -6.00 3.54 5.32
C LYS A 70 -5.65 4.02 3.91
N TYR A 71 -4.56 3.49 3.38
CA TYR A 71 -4.09 3.78 2.03
C TYR A 71 -3.62 2.50 1.34
N ASP A 72 -3.76 2.47 0.02
CA ASP A 72 -3.26 1.39 -0.85
C ASP A 72 -1.82 1.65 -1.32
N ALA A 73 -1.42 2.91 -1.33
CA ALA A 73 -0.06 3.36 -1.62
C ALA A 73 0.36 4.51 -0.71
N VAL A 74 1.67 4.67 -0.51
CA VAL A 74 2.27 5.83 0.15
C VAL A 74 3.34 6.37 -0.78
N LEU A 75 3.20 7.63 -1.17
CA LEU A 75 4.21 8.37 -1.90
C LEU A 75 4.96 9.26 -0.91
N VAL A 76 6.28 9.23 -1.01
CA VAL A 76 7.18 10.00 -0.15
C VAL A 76 8.01 10.89 -1.05
N LEU A 77 7.98 12.19 -0.79
CA LEU A 77 8.83 13.17 -1.45
C LEU A 77 9.74 13.81 -0.41
N ARG A 78 11.02 13.97 -0.73
CA ARG A 78 11.92 14.79 0.07
C ARG A 78 11.64 16.25 -0.23
N LYS A 79 11.65 17.09 0.81
CA LYS A 79 11.57 18.55 0.66
C LYS A 79 12.82 19.11 0.00
#